data_AF-A0A0D6Q0D9-F1
#
_entry.id   AF-A0A0D6Q0D9-F1
#
_cell.length_a   1.000
_cell.length_b   1.000
_cell.length_c   1.000
_cell.angle_alpha   90.00
_cell.angle_beta   90.00
_cell.angle_gamma   90.00
#
_symmetry.space_group_name_H-M   'P 1'
#
loop_
_entity.id
_entity.type
_entity.pdbx_description
1 polymer ?
#
loop_
_entity_poly.entity_id
_entity_poly.type
_entity_poly.pdbx_seq_one_letter_code
_entity_poly.pdbx_strand_id
1 'polypeptide(L)' 'MTTLHDHIQMLRAELTSFHLSKCERRQIERELKEALVRVATTRRRSEE' A
#
# COMPACT_ATOMS: atom_id res chain seq x y z
N MET A 1 -13.99 1.10 -9.45
CA MET A 1 -13.12 -0.06 -9.18
C MET A 1 -11.76 0.49 -8.77
N THR A 2 -11.48 0.60 -7.48
CA THR A 2 -10.17 1.08 -6.99
C THR A 2 -9.12 0.04 -7.33
N THR A 3 -8.11 0.41 -8.09
CA THR A 3 -7.01 -0.51 -8.42
C THR A 3 -6.13 -0.74 -7.19
N LEU A 4 -5.35 -1.82 -7.18
CA LEU A 4 -4.40 -2.07 -6.09
C LEU A 4 -3.37 -0.93 -5.96
N HIS A 5 -3.13 -0.21 -7.06
CA HIS A 5 -2.33 1.01 -7.09
C HIS A 5 -3.03 2.19 -6.40
N ASP A 6 -4.34 2.38 -6.59
CA ASP A 6 -5.12 3.39 -5.85
C ASP A 6 -5.10 3.11 -4.35
N HIS A 7 -5.21 1.84 -3.97
CA HIS A 7 -5.14 1.42 -2.57
C HIS A 7 -3.78 1.75 -1.94
N ILE A 8 -2.67 1.54 -2.67
CA ILE A 8 -1.32 1.95 -2.26
C ILE A 8 -1.23 3.47 -2.08
N GLN A 9 -1.84 4.25 -2.97
CA GLN A 9 -1.82 5.71 -2.87
C GLN A 9 -2.65 6.21 -1.68
N MET A 10 -3.78 5.57 -1.38
CA MET A 10 -4.57 5.85 -0.17
C MET A 10 -3.76 5.59 1.10
N LEU A 11 -3.12 4.42 1.24
CA LEU A 11 -2.28 4.11 2.40
C LEU A 11 -1.12 5.10 2.57
N ARG A 12 -0.54 5.59 1.48
CA ARG A 12 0.50 6.65 1.53
C ARG A 12 -0.05 7.99 2.00
N ALA A 13 -1.24 8.37 1.54
CA ALA A 13 -1.91 9.59 1.98
C ALA A 13 -2.31 9.52 3.47
N GLU A 14 -2.75 8.35 3.92
CA GLU A 14 -3.01 8.08 5.34
C GLU A 14 -1.73 8.19 6.16
N LEU A 15 -0.60 7.61 5.72
CA LEU A 15 0.69 7.73 6.40
C LEU A 15 1.21 9.17 6.53
N THR A 16 0.85 10.04 5.60
CA THR A 16 1.15 11.47 5.67
C THR A 16 0.19 12.26 6.56
N SER A 17 -0.93 11.65 6.97
CA SER A 17 -1.88 12.28 7.88
C SER A 17 -1.34 12.28 9.31
N PHE A 18 -1.33 13.45 9.95
CA PHE A 18 -0.69 13.69 11.24
C PHE A 18 -1.40 13.03 12.44
N HIS A 19 -2.57 12.43 12.22
CA HIS A 19 -3.43 11.87 13.28
C HIS A 19 -3.17 10.39 13.60
N LEU A 20 -2.23 9.74 12.91
CA LEU A 20 -1.94 8.32 13.14
C LEU A 20 -1.10 8.08 14.39
N SER A 21 -1.55 7.15 15.22
CA SER A 21 -0.73 6.60 16.29
C SER A 21 0.43 5.78 15.73
N LYS A 22 1.51 5.62 16.50
CA LYS A 22 2.67 4.80 16.09
C LYS A 22 2.28 3.36 15.72
N CYS A 23 1.26 2.79 16.37
CA CYS A 23 0.76 1.45 16.08
C CYS A 23 0.00 1.42 14.74
N GLU A 24 -0.88 2.38 14.50
CA GLU A 24 -1.65 2.51 13.25
C GLU A 24 -0.70 2.74 12.08
N ARG A 25 0.30 3.62 12.26
CA ARG A 25 1.35 3.84 11.26
C ARG A 25 2.07 2.53 10.89
N ARG A 26 2.45 1.72 11.87
CA ARG A 26 3.12 0.42 11.62
C ARG A 26 2.20 -0.59 10.94
N GLN A 27 0.90 -0.56 11.24
CA GLN A 27 -0.08 -1.41 10.58
C GLN A 27 -0.23 -1.04 9.11
N ILE A 28 -0.40 0.26 8.82
CA ILE A 28 -0.48 0.79 7.46
C ILE A 28 0.83 0.55 6.69
N GLU A 29 2.00 0.71 7.32
CA GLU A 29 3.30 0.39 6.70
C GLU A 29 3.43 -1.10 6.34
N ARG A 30 2.94 -2.01 7.19
CA ARG A 30 2.91 -3.45 6.89
C ARG A 30 2.00 -3.75 5.71
N GLU A 31 0.81 -3.18 5.71
CA GLU A 31 -0.19 -3.38 4.66
C GLU A 31 0.29 -2.82 3.32
N LEU A 32 0.91 -1.63 3.34
CA LEU A 32 1.57 -1.03 2.18
C LEU A 32 2.68 -1.93 1.63
N LYS A 33 3.51 -2.51 2.49
CA LYS A 33 4.58 -3.42 2.08
C LYS A 33 4.04 -4.67 1.41
N GLU A 34 2.99 -5.28 1.97
CA GLU A 34 2.33 -6.44 1.37
C GLU A 34 1.69 -6.11 0.02
N ALA A 35 0.99 -4.98 -0.07
CA ALA A 35 0.37 -4.52 -1.30
C ALA A 35 1.44 -4.29 -2.40
N LEU A 36 2.57 -3.66 -2.06
CA LEU A 36 3.69 -3.45 -2.99
C LEU A 36 4.28 -4.77 -3.49
N VAL A 37 4.47 -5.76 -2.61
CA VAL A 37 4.95 -7.09 -3.00
C VAL A 37 3.96 -7.77 -3.96
N ARG A 38 2.65 -7.68 -3.67
CA ARG A 38 1.60 -8.21 -4.55
C ARG A 38 1.56 -7.51 -5.91
N VAL A 39 1.75 -6.19 -5.98
CA VAL A 39 1.88 -5.49 -7.27
C VAL A 39 3.12 -5.95 -8.02
N ALA A 40 4.27 -6.04 -7.33
CA ALA A 40 5.52 -6.43 -7.97
C ALA A 40 5.44 -7.86 -8.55
N THR A 41 4.80 -8.79 -7.83
CA THR A 41 4.59 -10.15 -8.33
C THR A 41 3.56 -10.22 -9.46
N THR A 42 2.49 -9.43 -9.38
CA THR A 42 1.44 -9.39 -10.42
C THR A 42 1.93 -8.72 -11.70
N ARG A 43 2.70 -7.63 -11.58
CA ARG A 43 3.27 -6.92 -12.74
C ARG A 43 4.24 -7.78 -13.53
N ARG A 44 5.09 -8.57 -12.86
CA ARG A 44 6.01 -9.51 -13.51
C ARG A 44 5.28 -10.55 -14.38
N ARG A 45 4.02 -10.88 -14.05
CA ARG A 45 3.21 -11.87 -14.78
C ARG A 45 2.45 -11.29 -15.97
N SER A 46 2.41 -9.96 -16.11
CA SER A 46 1.70 -9.28 -17.19
C SER A 46 2.64 -8.73 -18.29
N GLU A 47 3.94 -9.01 -18.17
CA GLU A 47 4.99 -8.65 -19.14
C GLU A 47 5.53 -9.88 -19.91
N GLU A 48 4.86 -11.05 -19.85
CA GLU A 48 5.12 -12.24 -20.68
C GLU A 48 4.10 -12.40 -21.83
#